data_AF-A0A7C1SJL0-F1
#
_entry.id   AF-A0A7C1SJL0-F1
#
_cell.length_a   1.000
_cell.length_b   1.000
_cell.length_c   1.000
_cell.angle_alpha   90.00
_cell.angle_beta   90.00
_cell.angle_gamma   90.00
#
_symmetry.space_group_name_H-M   'P 1'
#
loop_
_entity.id
_entity.type
_entity.pdbx_description
1 polymer ?
#
loop_
_entity_poly.entity_id
_entity_poly.type
_entity_poly.pdbx_seq_one_letter_code
_entity_poly.pdbx_strand_id
1 'polypeptide(L)' 'METRITGDIDGNGCVDDADLLRVLFVFGQTGFRPEDVNGDGIVDDADLLMVLFNFGSGC' A
#
# COMPACT_ATOMS: atom_id res chain seq x y z
N MET A 1 -10.20 17.57 -3.48
CA MET A 1 -8.97 16.78 -3.33
C MET A 1 -9.41 15.53 -2.60
N GLU A 2 -9.41 14.39 -3.29
CA GLU A 2 -9.65 13.11 -2.62
C GLU A 2 -8.54 12.92 -1.58
N THR A 3 -8.94 12.65 -0.35
CA THR A 3 -8.00 12.41 0.75
C THR A 3 -7.24 11.13 0.41
N ARG A 4 -5.93 11.21 0.19
CA ARG A 4 -5.10 10.01 0.00
C ARG A 4 -5.17 9.17 1.28
N ILE A 5 -5.73 7.97 1.17
CA ILE A 5 -5.82 7.02 2.28
C ILE A 5 -4.50 6.25 2.34
N THR A 6 -3.90 6.14 3.52
CA THR A 6 -2.69 5.33 3.69
C THR A 6 -3.03 3.87 3.38
N GLY A 7 -2.31 3.27 2.45
CA GLY A 7 -2.57 1.89 1.99
C GLY A 7 -3.45 1.79 0.75
N ASP A 8 -4.05 2.89 0.25
CA ASP A 8 -4.72 2.95 -1.06
C ASP A 8 -3.65 3.15 -2.16
N ILE A 9 -3.21 2.04 -2.73
CA ILE A 9 -2.08 1.95 -3.67
C ILE A 9 -2.56 2.14 -5.11
N ASP A 10 -3.78 1.68 -5.43
CA ASP A 10 -4.36 1.85 -6.76
C ASP A 10 -5.11 3.19 -6.95
N GLY A 11 -5.38 3.92 -5.87
CA GLY A 11 -6.00 5.24 -5.87
C GLY A 11 -7.51 5.19 -6.06
N ASN A 12 -8.16 4.07 -5.76
CA ASN A 12 -9.60 3.90 -5.94
C ASN A 12 -10.44 4.45 -4.76
N GLY A 13 -9.79 4.85 -3.66
CA GLY A 13 -10.44 5.40 -2.47
C GLY A 13 -10.91 4.37 -1.45
N CYS A 14 -10.56 3.09 -1.62
CA CYS A 14 -10.72 2.00 -0.66
C CYS A 14 -9.35 1.34 -0.43
N VAL A 15 -9.14 0.76 0.74
CA VAL A 15 -7.98 -0.08 1.04
C VAL A 15 -8.46 -1.52 1.12
N ASP A 16 -8.19 -2.31 0.09
CA ASP A 16 -8.73 -3.65 -0.04
C ASP A 16 -7.69 -4.69 -0.50
N ASP A 17 -8.16 -5.85 -0.94
CA ASP A 17 -7.30 -6.94 -1.37
C ASP A 17 -6.54 -6.62 -2.65
N ALA A 18 -7.01 -5.69 -3.49
CA ALA A 18 -6.26 -5.21 -4.65
C ALA A 18 -4.98 -4.51 -4.22
N ASP A 19 -5.04 -3.61 -3.22
CA ASP A 19 -3.86 -2.92 -2.69
C ASP A 19 -2.89 -3.90 -2.04
N LEU A 20 -3.41 -4.81 -1.23
CA LEU A 20 -2.64 -5.86 -0.58
C LEU A 20 -1.88 -6.73 -1.59
N LEU A 21 -2.56 -7.18 -2.66
CA LEU A 21 -1.94 -7.99 -3.69
C LEU A 21 -0.85 -7.23 -4.45
N ARG A 22 -0.98 -5.91 -4.63
CA ARG A 22 0.08 -5.10 -5.26
C ARG A 22 1.37 -5.13 -4.44
N VAL A 23 1.31 -4.94 -3.13
CA VAL A 23 2.49 -5.07 -2.24
C VAL A 23 3.11 -6.45 -2.39
N LEU A 24 2.29 -7.52 -2.32
CA LEU A 24 2.77 -8.89 -2.42
C LEU A 24 3.43 -9.23 -3.77
N PHE A 25 2.98 -8.63 -4.87
CA PHE A 25 3.57 -8.88 -6.20
C PHE A 25 4.97 -8.28 -6.37
N VAL A 26 5.29 -7.23 -5.63
CA VAL A 26 6.60 -6.55 -5.71
C VAL A 26 7.39 -6.64 -4.41
N PHE A 27 6.99 -7.52 -3.49
CA PHE A 27 7.65 -7.73 -2.20
C PHE A 27 9.14 -8.04 -2.39
N GLY A 28 9.99 -7.35 -1.63
CA GLY A 28 11.44 -7.40 -1.70
C GLY A 28 12.08 -6.58 -2.82
N GLN A 29 11.29 -5.90 -3.67
CA GLN A 29 11.83 -4.94 -4.63
C GLN A 29 12.27 -3.65 -3.95
N THR A 30 13.29 -3.02 -4.51
CA THR A 30 13.81 -1.73 -4.02
C THR A 30 13.48 -0.58 -4.95
N GLY A 31 13.64 0.63 -4.43
CA GLY A 31 13.40 1.89 -5.13
C GLY A 31 11.98 2.43 -4.95
N PHE A 32 11.79 3.70 -5.32
CA PHE A 32 10.54 4.43 -5.10
C PHE A 32 9.38 3.84 -5.91
N ARG A 33 8.36 3.34 -5.21
CA ARG A 33 7.18 2.66 -5.78
C ARG A 33 5.93 3.01 -4.99
N PRO A 34 4.73 2.94 -5.58
CA PRO A 34 3.48 3.06 -4.84
C PRO A 34 3.34 2.04 -3.70
N GLU A 35 3.92 0.85 -3.88
CA GLU A 35 3.89 -0.25 -2.92
C GLU A 35 4.90 -0.10 -1.77
N ASP A 36 5.87 0.83 -1.88
CA ASP A 36 6.73 1.30 -0.79
C ASP A 36 5.96 2.41 -0.05
N VAL A 37 5.05 1.97 0.81
CA VAL A 37 4.03 2.81 1.47
C VAL A 37 4.69 3.66 2.55
N ASN A 38 5.71 3.14 3.22
CA ASN A 38 6.43 3.85 4.26
C ASN A 38 7.54 4.78 3.70
N GLY A 39 7.97 4.58 2.45
CA GLY A 39 8.95 5.37 1.73
C GLY A 39 10.41 5.12 2.12
N ASP A 40 10.75 3.94 2.65
CA ASP A 40 12.10 3.59 3.10
C ASP A 40 13.00 3.02 2.00
N GLY A 41 12.43 2.80 0.81
CA GLY A 41 13.14 2.37 -0.39
C GLY A 41 13.19 0.86 -0.60
N ILE A 42 12.50 0.07 0.21
CA ILE A 42 12.25 -1.35 -0.01
C ILE A 42 10.77 -1.67 0.22
N VAL A 43 10.19 -2.54 -0.61
CA VAL A 43 8.85 -3.07 -0.35
C VAL A 43 8.97 -4.26 0.58
N ASP A 44 8.61 -4.12 1.86
CA ASP A 44 8.76 -5.16 2.86
C ASP A 44 7.52 -5.36 3.77
N ASP A 45 7.71 -6.03 4.90
CA ASP A 45 6.62 -6.32 5.83
C ASP A 45 6.08 -5.06 6.51
N ALA A 46 6.86 -3.98 6.62
CA ALA A 46 6.37 -2.71 7.13
C ALA A 46 5.30 -2.09 6.20
N ASP A 47 5.52 -2.14 4.87
CA ASP A 47 4.54 -1.69 3.89
C ASP A 47 3.27 -2.54 3.91
N LEU A 48 3.46 -3.85 3.95
CA LEU A 48 2.37 -4.82 4.08
C LEU A 48 1.52 -4.55 5.32
N LEU A 49 2.16 -4.33 6.48
CA LEU A 49 1.46 -4.01 7.72
C LEU A 49 0.74 -2.66 7.64
N MET A 50 1.29 -1.66 6.93
CA MET A 50 0.60 -0.40 6.70
C MET A 50 -0.69 -0.58 5.89
N VAL A 51 -0.69 -1.40 4.85
CA VAL A 51 -1.93 -1.74 4.11
C VAL A 51 -2.90 -2.48 5.04
N LEU A 52 -2.44 -3.49 5.77
CA LEU A 52 -3.28 -4.28 6.68
C LEU A 52 -3.89 -3.46 7.83
N PHE A 53 -3.17 -2.48 8.38
CA PHE A 53 -3.70 -1.59 9.41
C PHE A 53 -4.79 -0.65 8.91
N ASN A 54 -4.80 -0.35 7.61
CA ASN A 54 -5.83 0.47 6.97
C ASN A 54 -6.86 -0.37 6.21
N PHE A 55 -6.75 -1.70 6.21
CA PHE A 55 -7.61 -2.58 5.42
C PHE A 55 -9.10 -2.40 5.77
N GLY A 56 -9.92 -2.21 4.74
CA GLY A 56 -11.34 -1.85 4.86
C GLY A 56 -11.60 -0.38 5.20
N SER A 57 -10.58 0.48 5.16
CA SER A 57 -10.75 1.94 5.23
C SER A 57 -11.01 2.52 3.86
N GLY A 58 -11.82 3.58 3.80
CA GLY A 58 -12.30 4.06 2.52
C GLY A 58 -13.38 3.12 2.01
N CYS A 59 -14.42 3.72 1.40
CA CYS A 59 -15.76 3.13 1.37
C CYS A 59 -16.27 2.58 2.73
#